data_AF-A0A2B7XQ46-F1
#
_entry.id   AF-A0A2B7XQ46-F1
#
_cell.length_a   1.000
_cell.length_b   1.000
_cell.length_c   1.000
_cell.angle_alpha   90.00
_cell.angle_beta   90.00
_cell.angle_gamma   90.00
#
_symmetry.space_group_name_H-M   'P 1'
#
loop_
_entity.id
_entity.type
_entity.pdbx_description
1 polymer ?
#
loop_
_entity_poly.entity_id
_entity_poly.type
_entity_poly.pdbx_seq_one_letter_code
_entity_poly.pdbx_strand_id
1 'polypeptide(L)'
;MEFPASANRYCPFCGVILQHDIIDYLVIDALARSKRHWTAEVRAIFRCNAPPSPPSLTGSGILFERHTLHAPFDSGLSYTDTNTLEPVTLCQSRGSLWGYGFHDSCWKLLLAKLSYLNTCTTSILEFIFTLLHNTPCRDWAVFEFGHDYGGGATTHKLYGRPLPIDSSSPPYSDPLTIPSEDQLAAMCPSIAHLDLPCRADAGGWQTKDGKSSPIIALPPELMYFILSYLPLLQVRSARLVCRRFAQIAKRENLPQSFWKSRFTVALIARFWYGYL
;
A
#
# COMPACT_ATOMS: atom_id res chain seq x y z
N MET A 1 25.44 29.87 -1.25
CA MET A 1 24.50 29.39 -2.28
C MET A 1 23.96 28.07 -1.78
N GLU A 2 22.82 28.09 -1.10
CA GLU A 2 22.19 26.86 -0.59
C GLU A 2 21.68 26.07 -1.78
N PHE A 3 22.15 24.82 -1.94
CA PHE A 3 21.56 23.90 -2.90
C PHE A 3 20.07 23.74 -2.55
N PRO A 4 19.15 23.72 -3.54
CA PRO A 4 17.75 23.45 -3.25
C PRO A 4 17.67 22.11 -2.53
N ALA A 5 17.05 22.09 -1.34
CA ALA A 5 16.93 20.88 -0.55
C ALA A 5 16.32 19.76 -1.40
N SER A 6 16.96 18.59 -1.47
CA SER A 6 16.41 17.48 -2.23
C SER A 6 15.06 17.06 -1.63
N ALA A 7 14.10 16.82 -2.52
CA ALA A 7 12.77 16.38 -2.12
C ALA A 7 12.85 15.02 -1.41
N ASN A 8 12.03 14.85 -0.38
CA ASN A 8 11.85 13.56 0.29
C ASN A 8 11.20 12.56 -0.69
N ARG A 9 11.49 11.27 -0.54
CA ARG A 9 10.94 10.21 -1.39
C ARG A 9 9.95 9.36 -0.62
N TYR A 10 8.86 9.00 -1.25
CA TYR A 10 7.79 8.22 -0.63
C TYR A 10 7.59 6.91 -1.37
N CYS A 11 7.28 5.86 -0.62
CA CYS A 11 7.02 4.55 -1.18
C CYS A 11 5.73 4.60 -2.01
N PRO A 12 5.75 4.21 -3.31
CA PRO A 12 4.56 4.21 -4.15
C PRO A 12 3.47 3.25 -3.64
N PHE A 13 3.82 2.23 -2.85
CA PHE A 13 2.87 1.21 -2.40
C PHE A 13 2.10 1.59 -1.14
N CYS A 14 2.76 2.19 -0.15
CA CYS A 14 2.14 2.53 1.14
C CYS A 14 2.04 4.04 1.38
N GLY A 15 2.73 4.86 0.58
CA GLY A 15 2.81 6.30 0.79
C GLY A 15 3.72 6.71 1.95
N VAL A 16 4.27 5.79 2.76
CA VAL A 16 5.19 6.16 3.85
C VAL A 16 6.55 6.58 3.28
N ILE A 17 7.25 7.48 3.97
CA ILE A 17 8.56 7.97 3.54
C ILE A 17 9.60 6.85 3.41
N LEU A 18 10.41 6.91 2.36
CA LEU A 18 11.67 6.18 2.25
C LEU A 18 12.70 6.95 3.09
N GLN A 19 12.87 6.52 4.34
CA GLN A 19 13.71 7.23 5.29
C GLN A 19 15.18 7.11 4.86
N HIS A 20 15.82 8.26 4.62
CA HIS A 20 17.23 8.30 4.30
C HIS A 20 18.07 8.21 5.57
N ASP A 21 19.26 7.63 5.46
CA ASP A 21 20.22 7.65 6.55
C ASP A 21 20.87 9.05 6.64
N ILE A 22 21.22 9.46 7.86
CA ILE A 22 21.90 10.74 8.13
C ILE A 22 23.43 10.52 8.23
N ILE A 23 23.86 9.25 8.24
CA ILE A 23 25.27 8.88 8.40
C ILE A 23 26.05 9.27 7.13
N ASP A 24 27.10 10.05 7.34
CA ASP A 24 28.05 10.47 6.30
C ASP A 24 28.69 9.26 5.62
N TYR A 25 28.95 9.36 4.31
CA TYR A 25 29.52 8.29 3.47
C TYR A 25 30.80 7.64 4.05
N LEU A 26 31.49 8.33 4.95
CA LEU A 26 32.77 7.93 5.54
C LEU A 26 32.65 6.83 6.63
N VAL A 27 31.44 6.42 7.03
CA VAL A 27 31.23 5.39 8.09
C VAL A 27 30.39 4.20 7.61
N ILE A 28 30.20 4.05 6.29
CA ILE A 28 29.40 2.98 5.69
C ILE A 28 29.85 1.60 6.22
N ASP A 29 31.15 1.31 6.29
CA ASP A 29 31.63 -0.02 6.67
C ASP A 29 31.36 -0.44 8.12
N ALA A 30 31.32 0.51 9.07
CA ALA A 30 31.14 0.21 10.49
C ALA A 30 29.68 0.27 10.96
N LEU A 31 28.84 1.08 10.30
CA LEU A 31 27.42 1.28 10.66
C LEU A 31 26.42 0.60 9.70
N ALA A 32 26.85 0.10 8.54
CA ALA A 32 25.98 -0.62 7.59
C ALA A 32 25.54 -2.02 8.09
N ARG A 33 26.06 -2.51 9.22
CA ARG A 33 25.71 -3.85 9.72
C ARG A 33 24.55 -3.89 10.70
N SER A 34 24.12 -2.75 11.25
CA SER A 34 22.96 -2.72 12.13
C SER A 34 21.68 -2.63 11.32
N LYS A 35 20.75 -3.56 11.59
CA LYS A 35 19.44 -3.56 10.95
C LYS A 35 18.73 -2.22 11.21
N ARG A 36 18.29 -1.58 10.14
CA ARG A 36 17.53 -0.33 10.18
C ARG A 36 16.05 -0.62 10.44
N HIS A 37 15.33 0.43 10.86
CA HIS A 37 13.87 0.38 10.91
C HIS A 37 13.30 0.16 9.50
N TRP A 38 12.14 -0.50 9.39
CA TRP A 38 11.54 -0.90 8.11
C TRP A 38 11.34 0.27 7.13
N THR A 39 11.13 1.48 7.64
CA THR A 39 10.97 2.71 6.83
C THR A 39 12.23 3.12 6.08
N ALA A 40 13.41 2.63 6.49
CA ALA A 40 14.71 2.91 5.90
C ALA A 40 15.26 1.73 5.06
N GLU A 41 14.63 0.56 5.10
CA GLU A 41 15.01 -0.60 4.29
C GLU A 41 14.29 -0.54 2.94
N VAL A 42 15.04 -0.27 1.87
CA VAL A 42 14.50 0.10 0.56
C VAL A 42 15.01 -0.84 -0.52
N ARG A 43 14.13 -1.22 -1.45
CA ARG A 43 14.49 -1.85 -2.73
C ARG A 43 14.17 -0.91 -3.86
N ALA A 44 14.81 -1.10 -5.01
CA ALA A 44 14.42 -0.43 -6.24
C ALA A 44 14.18 -1.43 -7.37
N ILE A 45 13.16 -1.13 -8.18
CA ILE A 45 13.08 -1.65 -9.55
C ILE A 45 13.77 -0.64 -10.44
N PHE A 46 14.78 -1.07 -11.18
CA PHE A 46 15.66 -0.19 -11.94
C PHE A 46 15.89 -0.71 -13.36
N ARG A 47 16.30 0.19 -14.24
CA ARG A 47 16.81 -0.13 -15.57
C ARG A 47 18.20 0.45 -15.75
N CYS A 48 19.03 -0.27 -16.50
CA CYS A 48 20.27 0.27 -17.03
C CYS A 48 19.96 1.02 -18.33
N ASN A 49 20.66 2.12 -18.61
CA ASN A 49 20.54 2.83 -19.90
C ASN A 49 21.16 2.07 -21.10
N ALA A 50 21.68 0.86 -20.87
CA ALA A 50 22.13 -0.03 -21.93
C ALA A 50 20.93 -0.54 -22.78
N PRO A 51 21.14 -0.92 -24.05
CA PRO A 51 20.08 -1.41 -24.96
C PRO A 51 19.21 -2.50 -24.32
N PRO A 52 17.94 -2.62 -24.75
CA PRO A 52 16.78 -2.81 -23.89
C PRO A 52 17.01 -3.91 -22.84
N SER A 53 17.40 -3.49 -21.64
CA SER A 53 17.47 -4.39 -20.49
C SER A 53 16.09 -4.44 -19.83
N PRO A 54 15.54 -5.63 -19.52
CA PRO A 54 14.36 -5.72 -18.67
C PRO A 54 14.65 -5.06 -17.31
N PRO A 55 13.63 -4.53 -16.62
CA PRO A 55 13.79 -4.00 -15.29
C PRO A 55 14.24 -5.11 -14.34
N SER A 56 15.21 -4.76 -13.48
CA SER A 56 15.76 -5.63 -12.46
C SER A 56 15.38 -5.11 -11.08
N LEU A 57 15.47 -5.98 -10.08
CA LEU A 57 15.19 -5.66 -8.69
C LEU A 57 16.49 -5.71 -7.88
N THR A 58 16.76 -4.69 -7.08
CA THR A 58 17.86 -4.73 -6.11
C THR A 58 17.54 -5.64 -4.92
N GLY A 59 18.56 -6.03 -4.19
CA GLY A 59 18.42 -6.44 -2.79
C GLY A 59 17.93 -5.29 -1.90
N SER A 60 17.79 -5.55 -0.61
CA SER A 60 17.45 -4.53 0.38
C SER A 60 18.66 -3.63 0.62
N GLY A 61 18.46 -2.32 0.55
CA GLY A 61 19.50 -1.30 0.70
C GLY A 61 19.05 -0.11 1.55
N ILE A 62 19.91 0.91 1.57
CA ILE A 62 19.70 2.14 2.35
C ILE A 62 19.74 3.36 1.41
N LEU A 63 18.85 4.32 1.66
CA LEU A 63 18.79 5.57 0.90
C LEU A 63 19.76 6.61 1.46
N PHE A 64 20.62 7.15 0.60
CA PHE A 64 21.52 8.27 0.87
C PHE A 64 21.09 9.53 0.11
N GLU A 65 21.38 10.70 0.68
CA GLU A 65 21.10 12.02 0.09
C GLU A 65 19.64 12.20 -0.40
N ARG A 66 18.71 11.43 0.16
CA ARG A 66 17.28 11.37 -0.19
C ARG A 66 16.96 10.87 -1.59
N HIS A 67 17.91 10.49 -2.42
CA HIS A 67 17.61 10.11 -3.80
C HIS A 67 18.49 9.01 -4.38
N THR A 68 19.55 8.60 -3.68
CA THR A 68 20.48 7.57 -4.15
C THR A 68 20.36 6.36 -3.25
N LEU A 69 19.76 5.28 -3.77
CA LEU A 69 19.72 4.00 -3.07
C LEU A 69 21.06 3.31 -3.23
N HIS A 70 21.67 2.89 -2.14
CA HIS A 70 22.81 1.98 -2.15
C HIS A 70 22.32 0.59 -1.75
N ALA A 71 22.35 -0.34 -2.69
CA ALA A 71 21.82 -1.69 -2.52
C ALA A 71 22.64 -2.72 -3.32
N PRO A 72 22.68 -4.00 -2.90
CA PRO A 72 23.23 -5.04 -3.74
C PRO A 72 22.33 -5.29 -4.95
N PHE A 73 22.91 -5.65 -6.10
CA PHE A 73 22.11 -5.99 -7.30
C PHE A 73 21.47 -7.37 -7.23
N ASP A 74 21.98 -8.26 -6.39
CA ASP A 74 21.29 -9.52 -6.13
C ASP A 74 20.06 -9.25 -5.25
N SER A 75 18.88 -9.49 -5.82
CA SER A 75 17.59 -9.36 -5.14
C SER A 75 17.44 -10.22 -3.88
N GLY A 76 18.23 -11.29 -3.73
CA GLY A 76 18.24 -12.14 -2.55
C GLY A 76 18.98 -11.56 -1.36
N LEU A 77 19.81 -10.54 -1.55
CA LEU A 77 20.71 -10.01 -0.51
C LEU A 77 20.14 -8.78 0.22
N SER A 78 20.69 -8.53 1.41
CA SER A 78 20.53 -7.29 2.16
C SER A 78 21.87 -6.54 2.27
N TYR A 79 21.82 -5.23 2.49
CA TYR A 79 23.00 -4.40 2.79
C TYR A 79 23.77 -4.86 4.03
N THR A 80 23.14 -5.65 4.90
CA THR A 80 23.79 -6.27 6.06
C THR A 80 24.66 -7.47 5.69
N ASP A 81 24.43 -8.07 4.51
CA ASP A 81 24.99 -9.36 4.12
C ASP A 81 26.20 -9.21 3.18
N THR A 82 26.46 -7.99 2.70
CA THR A 82 27.49 -7.70 1.71
C THR A 82 28.04 -6.29 1.83
N ASN A 83 29.32 -6.12 1.49
CA ASN A 83 29.95 -4.80 1.41
C ASN A 83 29.83 -4.16 0.01
N THR A 84 29.33 -4.91 -0.98
CA THR A 84 29.18 -4.42 -2.35
C THR A 84 27.80 -3.83 -2.55
N LEU A 85 27.69 -2.51 -2.39
CA LEU A 85 26.48 -1.74 -2.63
C LEU A 85 26.66 -0.86 -3.86
N GLU A 86 25.68 -0.90 -4.74
CA GLU A 86 25.68 -0.13 -5.99
C GLU A 86 24.66 1.01 -5.91
N PRO A 87 24.99 2.19 -6.46
CA PRO A 87 24.09 3.34 -6.43
C PRO A 87 23.01 3.23 -7.51
N VAL A 88 21.75 3.44 -7.11
CA VAL A 88 20.59 3.57 -8.00
C VAL A 88 19.90 4.91 -7.74
N THR A 89 19.82 5.75 -8.77
CA THR A 89 19.12 7.04 -8.67
C THR A 89 17.61 6.83 -8.68
N LEU A 90 16.92 7.29 -7.64
CA LEU A 90 15.48 7.12 -7.51
C LEU A 90 14.69 8.26 -8.16
N CYS A 91 13.66 7.86 -8.92
CA CYS A 91 12.65 8.70 -9.56
C CYS A 91 13.21 9.77 -10.52
N GLN A 92 14.50 9.73 -10.85
CA GLN A 92 15.11 10.59 -11.84
C GLN A 92 15.76 9.72 -12.89
N SER A 93 15.37 9.88 -14.16
CA SER A 93 16.02 9.22 -15.30
C SER A 93 17.37 9.86 -15.64
N ARG A 94 18.19 10.12 -14.63
CA ARG A 94 19.52 10.73 -14.72
C ARG A 94 20.54 9.73 -14.17
N GLY A 95 21.64 9.56 -14.91
CA GLY A 95 22.67 8.54 -14.60
C GLY A 95 22.43 7.22 -15.34
N SER A 96 23.41 6.32 -15.28
CA SER A 96 23.40 5.02 -15.97
C SER A 96 22.41 4.01 -15.37
N LEU A 97 22.08 4.19 -14.08
CA LEU A 97 21.22 3.33 -13.28
C LEU A 97 20.17 4.16 -12.56
N TRP A 98 18.91 3.96 -12.92
CA TRP A 98 17.81 4.68 -12.30
C TRP A 98 16.57 3.81 -12.18
N GLY A 99 15.70 4.16 -11.23
CA GLY A 99 14.53 3.35 -10.95
C GLY A 99 13.59 3.97 -9.93
N TYR A 100 12.73 3.13 -9.37
CA TYR A 100 11.73 3.52 -8.39
C TYR A 100 11.92 2.72 -7.11
N GLY A 101 12.04 3.43 -5.98
CA GLY A 101 12.25 2.85 -4.67
C GLY A 101 10.95 2.58 -3.93
N PHE A 102 10.94 1.52 -3.12
CA PHE A 102 9.86 1.16 -2.20
C PHE A 102 10.43 0.38 -1.01
N HIS A 103 9.70 0.32 0.10
CA HIS A 103 10.15 -0.44 1.26
C HIS A 103 10.28 -1.94 0.96
N ASP A 104 11.30 -2.59 1.51
CA ASP A 104 11.49 -4.04 1.45
C ASP A 104 10.26 -4.79 1.98
N SER A 105 9.67 -4.32 3.10
CA SER A 105 8.44 -4.87 3.65
C SER A 105 7.25 -4.77 2.68
N CYS A 106 7.09 -3.64 1.99
CA CYS A 106 6.02 -3.47 1.03
C CYS A 106 6.17 -4.40 -0.18
N TRP A 107 7.40 -4.62 -0.64
CA TRP A 107 7.70 -5.57 -1.72
C TRP A 107 7.36 -7.01 -1.33
N LYS A 108 7.82 -7.45 -0.14
CA LYS A 108 7.53 -8.78 0.38
C LYS A 108 6.02 -9.01 0.55
N LEU A 109 5.30 -8.01 1.06
CA LEU A 109 3.84 -8.06 1.16
C LEU A 109 3.17 -8.16 -0.22
N LEU A 110 3.64 -7.39 -1.21
CA LEU A 110 3.14 -7.46 -2.57
C LEU A 110 3.34 -8.86 -3.17
N LEU A 111 4.53 -9.44 -3.05
CA LEU A 111 4.80 -10.80 -3.52
C LEU A 111 3.94 -11.84 -2.80
N ALA A 112 3.77 -11.72 -1.49
CA ALA A 112 2.87 -12.61 -0.73
C ALA A 112 1.44 -12.54 -1.27
N LYS A 113 0.95 -11.35 -1.64
CA LYS A 113 -0.36 -11.15 -2.25
C LYS A 113 -0.44 -11.64 -3.70
N LEU A 114 0.64 -11.61 -4.47
CA LEU A 114 0.66 -12.08 -5.85
C LEU A 114 1.03 -13.56 -5.99
N SER A 115 1.44 -14.23 -4.91
CA SER A 115 1.90 -15.62 -4.90
C SER A 115 0.96 -16.61 -5.57
N TYR A 116 -0.36 -16.38 -5.50
CA TYR A 116 -1.37 -17.26 -6.09
C TYR A 116 -1.46 -17.16 -7.63
N LEU A 117 -0.88 -16.14 -8.25
CA LEU A 117 -0.99 -15.89 -9.69
C LEU A 117 -0.02 -16.73 -10.53
N ASN A 118 0.88 -17.52 -9.91
CA ASN A 118 1.93 -18.29 -10.60
C ASN A 118 2.68 -17.48 -11.67
N THR A 119 2.79 -16.17 -11.48
CA THR A 119 3.38 -15.24 -12.45
C THR A 119 4.89 -15.16 -12.20
N CYS A 120 5.69 -15.15 -13.26
CA CYS A 120 7.13 -15.02 -13.11
C CYS A 120 7.50 -13.61 -12.62
N THR A 121 8.54 -13.52 -11.79
CA THR A 121 9.01 -12.26 -11.18
C THR A 121 9.28 -11.19 -12.24
N THR A 122 9.86 -11.56 -13.39
CA THR A 122 10.16 -10.64 -14.49
C THR A 122 8.91 -9.92 -15.00
N SER A 123 7.78 -10.62 -15.16
CA SER A 123 6.52 -10.00 -15.59
C SER A 123 5.96 -9.04 -14.54
N ILE A 124 6.11 -9.37 -13.25
CA ILE A 124 5.72 -8.48 -12.15
C ILE A 124 6.57 -7.19 -12.20
N LEU A 125 7.88 -7.32 -12.39
CA LEU A 125 8.80 -6.18 -12.50
C LEU A 125 8.48 -5.30 -13.70
N GLU A 126 8.23 -5.88 -14.87
CA GLU A 126 7.84 -5.11 -16.07
C GLU A 126 6.53 -4.36 -15.88
N PHE A 127 5.52 -5.02 -15.30
CA PHE A 127 4.23 -4.39 -15.04
C PHE A 127 4.36 -3.22 -14.06
N ILE A 128 5.04 -3.43 -12.93
CA ILE A 128 5.22 -2.39 -11.91
C ILE A 128 6.07 -1.25 -12.45
N PHE A 129 7.17 -1.54 -13.14
CA PHE A 129 8.02 -0.52 -13.72
C PHE A 129 7.24 0.34 -14.72
N THR A 130 6.47 -0.30 -15.60
CA THR A 130 5.61 0.38 -16.58
C THR A 130 4.55 1.23 -15.87
N LEU A 131 3.89 0.70 -14.85
CA LEU A 131 2.90 1.42 -14.06
C LEU A 131 3.51 2.68 -13.44
N LEU A 132 4.62 2.54 -12.72
CA LEU A 132 5.29 3.66 -12.06
C LEU A 132 5.79 4.69 -13.07
N HIS A 133 6.36 4.24 -14.19
CA HIS A 133 6.84 5.14 -15.23
C HIS A 133 5.74 5.97 -15.90
N ASN A 134 4.52 5.44 -15.98
CA ASN A 134 3.39 6.14 -16.56
C ASN A 134 2.49 6.81 -15.51
N THR A 135 2.85 6.78 -14.23
CA THR A 135 2.10 7.42 -13.15
C THR A 135 2.68 8.81 -12.87
N PRO A 136 1.85 9.88 -12.79
CA PRO A 136 2.33 11.20 -12.38
C PRO A 136 3.08 11.14 -11.04
N CYS A 137 4.29 11.70 -11.02
CA CYS A 137 5.15 11.70 -9.84
C CYS A 137 5.56 13.14 -9.51
N ARG A 138 4.84 13.76 -8.58
CA ARG A 138 5.07 15.15 -8.17
C ARG A 138 6.45 15.30 -7.54
N ASP A 139 7.25 16.24 -8.05
CA ASP A 139 8.63 16.51 -7.63
C ASP A 139 9.54 15.26 -7.62
N TRP A 140 9.19 14.26 -8.43
CA TRP A 140 9.85 12.95 -8.46
C TRP A 140 9.81 12.25 -7.08
N ALA A 141 8.85 12.61 -6.22
CA ALA A 141 8.81 12.27 -4.81
C ALA A 141 7.57 11.48 -4.41
N VAL A 142 6.41 11.87 -4.93
CA VAL A 142 5.10 11.35 -4.54
C VAL A 142 4.32 10.94 -5.79
N PHE A 143 3.92 9.67 -5.84
CA PHE A 143 3.09 9.14 -6.93
C PHE A 143 1.62 9.50 -6.71
N GLU A 144 0.96 9.99 -7.76
CA GLU A 144 -0.44 10.42 -7.71
C GLU A 144 -1.34 9.37 -8.39
N PHE A 145 -1.58 8.24 -7.71
CA PHE A 145 -2.50 7.20 -8.21
C PHE A 145 -3.98 7.56 -8.09
N GLY A 146 -4.31 8.77 -7.62
CA GLY A 146 -5.70 9.20 -7.39
C GLY A 146 -6.36 8.61 -6.14
N HIS A 147 -5.58 8.03 -5.22
CA HIS A 147 -6.01 7.73 -3.86
C HIS A 147 -5.22 8.57 -2.85
N ASP A 148 -5.81 8.87 -1.70
CA ASP A 148 -5.27 9.77 -0.68
C ASP A 148 -4.22 9.13 0.25
N TYR A 149 -3.81 7.88 0.00
CA TYR A 149 -2.94 7.06 0.87
C TYR A 149 -3.38 7.04 2.35
N GLY A 150 -4.59 7.52 2.67
CA GLY A 150 -5.07 7.78 4.02
C GLY A 150 -4.06 8.52 4.91
N GLY A 151 -3.82 7.96 6.10
CA GLY A 151 -2.97 8.55 7.14
C GLY A 151 -1.50 8.74 6.74
N GLY A 152 -0.97 7.97 5.79
CA GLY A 152 0.43 8.07 5.35
C GLY A 152 0.75 9.41 4.68
N ALA A 153 -0.22 9.99 3.96
CA ALA A 153 -0.07 11.30 3.30
C ALA A 153 -0.01 12.48 4.26
N THR A 154 -0.59 12.34 5.46
CA THR A 154 -0.72 13.45 6.43
C THR A 154 0.62 13.91 7.01
N THR A 155 1.65 13.05 6.96
CA THR A 155 3.01 13.38 7.40
C THR A 155 3.94 13.76 6.24
N HIS A 156 3.43 13.83 5.01
CA HIS A 156 4.22 14.17 3.85
C HIS A 156 4.71 15.60 3.93
N LYS A 157 6.03 15.74 3.96
CA LYS A 157 6.71 17.01 3.70
C LYS A 157 7.56 16.82 2.45
N LEU A 158 7.27 17.55 1.37
CA LEU A 158 8.03 17.42 0.13
C LEU A 158 9.50 17.80 0.33
N TYR A 159 9.78 18.84 1.11
CA TYR A 159 11.12 19.39 1.30
C TYR A 159 11.49 19.54 2.78
N GLY A 160 12.79 19.52 3.09
CA GLY A 160 13.29 19.67 4.46
C GLY A 160 13.12 18.40 5.31
N ARG A 161 13.22 18.53 6.63
CA ARG A 161 13.14 17.40 7.56
C ARG A 161 11.71 16.82 7.60
N PRO A 162 11.51 15.52 7.32
CA PRO A 162 10.22 14.85 7.48
C PRO A 162 9.67 15.00 8.89
N LEU A 163 8.34 14.98 9.04
CA LEU A 163 7.75 14.90 10.36
C LEU A 163 8.13 13.57 11.03
N PRO A 164 8.39 13.57 12.34
CA PRO A 164 8.66 12.32 13.06
C PRO A 164 7.47 11.38 12.91
N ILE A 165 7.79 10.13 12.59
CA ILE A 165 6.80 9.06 12.48
C ILE A 165 6.64 8.44 13.87
N ASP A 166 5.41 8.40 14.36
CA ASP A 166 5.07 7.61 15.54
C ASP A 166 4.98 6.14 15.15
N SER A 167 6.04 5.38 15.43
CA SER A 167 6.12 3.94 15.14
C SER A 167 5.11 3.10 15.93
N SER A 168 4.49 3.65 16.99
CA SER A 168 3.39 3.00 17.70
C SER A 168 2.02 3.20 17.03
N SER A 169 1.93 4.13 16.09
CA SER A 169 0.70 4.41 15.36
C SER A 169 0.48 3.35 14.26
N PRO A 170 -0.71 2.70 14.18
CA PRO A 170 -0.97 1.61 13.24
C PRO A 170 -0.63 1.88 11.77
N PRO A 171 -0.83 3.09 11.21
CA PRO A 171 -0.45 3.40 9.82
C PRO A 171 1.07 3.35 9.53
N TYR A 172 1.90 3.35 10.57
CA TYR A 172 3.36 3.38 10.48
C TYR A 172 4.04 2.15 11.08
N SER A 173 3.27 1.17 11.51
CA SER A 173 3.78 -0.14 11.89
C SER A 173 4.32 -0.87 10.66
N ASP A 174 5.31 -1.76 10.85
CA ASP A 174 5.88 -2.56 9.77
C ASP A 174 4.76 -3.39 9.10
N PRO A 175 4.50 -3.23 7.80
CA PRO A 175 3.42 -3.94 7.13
C PRO A 175 3.62 -5.46 7.04
N LEU A 176 4.83 -5.97 7.34
CA LEU A 176 5.07 -7.41 7.52
C LEU A 176 4.79 -7.91 8.94
N THR A 177 4.78 -7.01 9.92
CA THR A 177 4.41 -7.32 11.31
C THR A 177 2.90 -7.18 11.44
N ILE A 178 2.16 -8.03 10.72
CA ILE A 178 0.70 -8.10 10.86
C ILE A 178 0.42 -8.81 12.19
N PRO A 179 -0.23 -8.16 13.17
CA PRO A 179 -0.54 -8.81 14.43
C PRO A 179 -1.45 -10.01 14.17
N SER A 180 -1.26 -11.11 14.91
CA SER A 180 -2.16 -12.25 14.84
C SER A 180 -3.58 -11.85 15.27
N GLU A 181 -4.58 -12.65 14.89
CA GLU A 181 -5.97 -12.41 15.31
C GLU A 181 -6.10 -12.29 16.84
N ASP A 182 -5.35 -13.12 17.59
CA ASP A 182 -5.29 -13.06 19.05
C ASP A 182 -4.67 -11.75 19.58
N GLN A 183 -3.63 -11.25 18.91
CA GLN A 183 -2.99 -9.97 19.26
C GLN A 183 -3.93 -8.80 18.96
N LEU A 184 -4.66 -8.84 17.84
CA LEU A 184 -5.68 -7.84 17.53
C LEU A 184 -6.80 -7.85 18.56
N ALA A 185 -7.26 -9.03 18.99
CA ALA A 185 -8.27 -9.17 20.03
C ALA A 185 -7.79 -8.62 21.38
N ALA A 186 -6.51 -8.82 21.72
CA ALA A 186 -5.91 -8.30 22.95
C ALA A 186 -5.62 -6.78 22.90
N MET A 187 -5.35 -6.21 21.72
CA MET A 187 -5.14 -4.78 21.51
C MET A 187 -6.45 -3.99 21.40
N CYS A 188 -7.56 -4.67 21.11
CA CYS A 188 -8.88 -4.07 21.11
C CYS A 188 -9.21 -3.64 22.55
N PRO A 189 -9.44 -2.33 22.84
CA PRO A 189 -9.96 -1.94 24.13
C PRO A 189 -11.25 -2.72 24.37
N SER A 190 -11.36 -3.37 25.54
CA SER A 190 -12.51 -4.18 25.89
C SER A 190 -13.78 -3.40 25.55
N ILE A 191 -14.57 -3.93 24.61
CA ILE A 191 -15.80 -3.31 24.10
C ILE A 191 -16.86 -3.16 25.22
N ALA A 192 -16.53 -3.59 26.46
CA ALA A 192 -17.35 -3.47 27.65
C ALA A 192 -17.73 -2.03 28.06
N HIS A 193 -17.16 -0.97 27.46
CA HIS A 193 -17.49 0.42 27.82
C HIS A 193 -17.87 1.34 26.66
N LEU A 194 -18.02 0.82 25.44
CA LEU A 194 -18.80 1.53 24.43
C LEU A 194 -20.26 1.17 24.63
N ASP A 195 -20.86 1.72 25.70
CA ASP A 195 -22.24 2.19 25.63
C ASP A 195 -22.26 3.29 24.55
N LEU A 196 -22.08 2.91 23.28
CA LEU A 196 -22.64 3.72 22.22
C LEU A 196 -24.11 3.74 22.56
N PRO A 197 -24.71 4.91 22.83
CA PRO A 197 -26.14 4.99 22.70
C PRO A 197 -26.36 4.59 21.26
N CYS A 198 -26.92 3.41 21.06
CA CYS A 198 -27.58 3.04 19.84
C CYS A 198 -28.80 3.97 19.75
N ARG A 199 -28.54 5.27 19.54
CA ARG A 199 -29.38 6.14 18.74
C ARG A 199 -29.27 5.58 17.34
N ALA A 200 -29.89 4.42 17.16
CA ALA A 200 -30.80 4.30 16.07
C ALA A 200 -31.67 5.55 16.18
N ASP A 201 -31.36 6.57 15.38
CA ASP A 201 -32.41 7.37 14.76
C ASP A 201 -33.22 6.41 13.87
N ALA A 202 -33.89 5.47 14.53
CA ALA A 202 -35.08 4.82 14.08
C ALA A 202 -36.16 5.90 14.16
N GLY A 203 -36.05 6.91 13.28
CA GLY A 203 -37.23 7.45 12.67
C GLY A 203 -37.95 6.24 12.07
N GLY A 204 -38.94 5.74 12.80
CA GLY A 204 -39.50 4.42 12.61
C GLY A 204 -40.01 4.25 11.18
N TRP A 205 -39.35 3.36 10.43
CA TRP A 205 -39.95 2.76 9.25
C TRP A 205 -40.50 1.42 9.68
N GLN A 206 -41.54 1.46 10.53
CA GLN A 206 -42.40 0.32 10.75
C GLN A 206 -43.14 0.07 9.43
N THR A 207 -42.94 -1.09 8.84
CA THR A 207 -43.94 -1.63 7.91
C THR A 207 -45.21 -1.88 8.73
N LYS A 208 -46.39 -1.72 8.12
CA LYS A 208 -47.69 -1.87 8.80
C LYS A 208 -47.89 -3.22 9.53
N ASP A 209 -47.00 -4.19 9.30
CA ASP A 209 -47.05 -5.54 9.84
C ASP A 209 -46.03 -5.82 10.98
N GLY A 210 -45.32 -4.80 11.48
CA GLY A 210 -44.48 -4.91 12.69
C GLY A 210 -43.22 -5.79 12.57
N LYS A 211 -42.92 -6.33 11.38
CA LYS A 211 -41.71 -7.15 11.13
C LYS A 211 -40.66 -6.33 10.39
N SER A 212 -39.63 -5.87 11.11
CA SER A 212 -38.43 -5.32 10.48
C SER A 212 -37.68 -6.44 9.76
N SER A 213 -37.36 -6.26 8.48
CA SER A 213 -36.52 -7.21 7.75
C SER A 213 -35.16 -7.33 8.45
N PRO A 214 -34.67 -8.55 8.79
CA PRO A 214 -33.42 -8.74 9.53
C PRO A 214 -32.21 -8.17 8.76
N ILE A 215 -32.31 -8.09 7.43
CA ILE A 215 -31.28 -7.47 6.60
C ILE A 215 -31.17 -5.97 6.87
N ILE A 216 -32.26 -5.27 7.19
CA ILE A 216 -32.25 -3.83 7.48
C ILE A 216 -31.56 -3.53 8.82
N ALA A 217 -31.51 -4.51 9.73
CA ALA A 217 -30.84 -4.42 11.01
C ALA A 217 -29.31 -4.64 10.93
N LEU A 218 -28.78 -5.05 9.76
CA LEU A 218 -27.34 -5.27 9.60
C LEU A 218 -26.56 -3.93 9.69
N PRO A 219 -25.44 -3.90 10.44
CA PRO A 219 -24.48 -2.81 10.38
C PRO A 219 -24.02 -2.52 8.94
N PRO A 220 -23.74 -1.25 8.59
CA PRO A 220 -23.27 -0.87 7.26
C PRO A 220 -22.06 -1.67 6.77
N GLU A 221 -21.14 -2.03 7.67
CA GLU A 221 -19.92 -2.79 7.40
C GLU A 221 -20.25 -4.18 6.83
N LEU A 222 -21.22 -4.88 7.44
CA LEU A 222 -21.69 -6.17 6.96
C LEU A 222 -22.43 -6.04 5.63
N MET A 223 -23.18 -4.95 5.43
CA MET A 223 -23.80 -4.68 4.14
C MET A 223 -22.77 -4.45 3.04
N TYR A 224 -21.72 -3.66 3.29
CA TYR A 224 -20.62 -3.44 2.34
C TYR A 224 -19.86 -4.72 2.03
N PHE A 225 -19.65 -5.56 3.05
CA PHE A 225 -19.06 -6.88 2.89
C PHE A 225 -19.91 -7.73 1.95
N ILE A 226 -21.21 -7.86 2.21
CA ILE A 226 -22.15 -8.60 1.34
C ILE A 226 -22.14 -8.05 -0.10
N LEU A 227 -22.24 -6.73 -0.27
CA LEU A 227 -22.22 -6.09 -1.58
C LEU A 227 -20.92 -6.37 -2.35
N SER A 228 -19.80 -6.56 -1.66
CA SER A 228 -18.50 -6.87 -2.27
C SER A 228 -18.47 -8.27 -2.91
N TYR A 229 -19.35 -9.19 -2.51
CA TYR A 229 -19.50 -10.52 -3.12
C TYR A 229 -20.46 -10.55 -4.31
N LEU A 230 -21.43 -9.63 -4.38
CA LEU A 230 -22.42 -9.61 -5.46
C LEU A 230 -21.82 -9.05 -6.74
N PRO A 231 -22.01 -9.62 -7.95
CA PRO A 231 -21.65 -8.96 -9.21
C PRO A 231 -22.35 -7.59 -9.40
N LEU A 232 -21.77 -6.70 -10.20
CA LEU A 232 -22.25 -5.32 -10.35
C LEU A 232 -23.73 -5.23 -10.79
N LEU A 233 -24.18 -6.17 -11.63
CA LEU A 233 -25.59 -6.27 -12.04
C LEU A 233 -26.50 -6.60 -10.85
N GLN A 234 -26.09 -7.50 -9.97
CA GLN A 234 -26.85 -7.83 -8.77
C GLN A 234 -26.83 -6.70 -7.74
N VAL A 235 -25.75 -5.93 -7.67
CA VAL A 235 -25.70 -4.69 -6.85
C VAL A 235 -26.71 -3.66 -7.34
N ARG A 236 -26.92 -3.55 -8.67
CA ARG A 236 -28.00 -2.72 -9.23
C ARG A 236 -29.37 -3.23 -8.81
N SER A 237 -29.61 -4.54 -8.89
CA SER A 237 -30.86 -5.15 -8.44
C SER A 237 -31.10 -4.98 -6.93
N ALA A 238 -30.04 -5.06 -6.12
CA ALA A 238 -30.11 -4.86 -4.67
C ALA A 238 -30.62 -3.46 -4.30
N ARG A 239 -30.30 -2.43 -5.09
CA ARG A 239 -30.84 -1.08 -4.91
C ARG A 239 -32.37 -1.02 -5.01
N LEU A 240 -33.00 -1.97 -5.69
CA LEU A 240 -34.45 -2.02 -5.87
C LEU A 240 -35.16 -2.73 -4.71
N VAL A 241 -34.42 -3.45 -3.85
CA VAL A 241 -35.01 -4.26 -2.76
C VAL A 241 -35.54 -3.38 -1.63
N CYS A 242 -34.75 -2.39 -1.20
CA CYS A 242 -35.20 -1.43 -0.19
C CYS A 242 -34.38 -0.13 -0.22
N ARG A 243 -34.92 0.91 0.42
CA ARG A 243 -34.29 2.24 0.49
C ARG A 243 -32.90 2.20 1.14
N ARG A 244 -32.68 1.35 2.13
CA ARG A 244 -31.37 1.20 2.80
C ARG A 244 -30.31 0.65 1.85
N PHE A 245 -30.63 -0.41 1.08
CA PHE A 245 -29.75 -0.89 0.03
C PHE A 245 -29.55 0.15 -1.07
N ALA A 246 -30.60 0.88 -1.45
CA ALA A 246 -30.48 1.95 -2.44
C ALA A 246 -29.46 3.00 -2.00
N GLN A 247 -29.44 3.38 -0.71
CA GLN A 247 -28.51 4.34 -0.13
C GLN A 247 -27.08 3.79 0.00
N ILE A 248 -26.92 2.59 0.56
CA ILE A 248 -25.59 2.00 0.83
C ILE A 248 -24.92 1.55 -0.47
N ALA A 249 -25.68 1.02 -1.42
CA ALA A 249 -25.15 0.60 -2.72
C ALA A 249 -24.99 1.76 -3.71
N LYS A 250 -25.19 3.03 -3.32
CA LYS A 250 -24.89 4.19 -4.18
C LYS A 250 -23.41 4.20 -4.55
N ARG A 251 -23.09 4.65 -5.76
CA ARG A 251 -21.72 4.61 -6.27
C ARG A 251 -20.77 5.40 -5.36
N GLU A 252 -21.19 6.57 -4.91
CA GLU A 252 -20.42 7.41 -3.98
C GLU A 252 -20.26 6.82 -2.57
N ASN A 253 -21.12 5.89 -2.16
CA ASN A 253 -21.14 5.33 -0.81
C ASN A 253 -20.47 3.96 -0.70
N LEU A 254 -20.06 3.36 -1.82
CA LEU A 254 -19.41 2.06 -1.84
C LEU A 254 -17.93 2.21 -1.46
N PRO A 255 -17.43 1.46 -0.46
CA PRO A 255 -16.06 1.60 0.01
C PRO A 255 -15.05 1.11 -1.02
N GLN A 256 -13.79 1.52 -0.87
CA GLN A 256 -12.71 1.05 -1.75
C GLN A 256 -12.57 -0.48 -1.78
N SER A 257 -12.91 -1.17 -0.68
CA SER A 257 -12.92 -2.64 -0.62
C SER A 257 -13.88 -3.28 -1.64
N PHE A 258 -15.05 -2.68 -1.86
CA PHE A 258 -16.00 -3.10 -2.89
C PHE A 258 -15.41 -2.92 -4.29
N TRP A 259 -14.75 -1.78 -4.56
CA TRP A 259 -14.18 -1.52 -5.88
C TRP A 259 -13.01 -2.45 -6.15
N LYS A 260 -12.16 -2.67 -5.15
CA LYS A 260 -11.06 -3.65 -5.20
C LYS A 260 -11.58 -5.04 -5.56
N SER A 261 -12.71 -5.49 -5.00
CA SER A 261 -13.25 -6.83 -5.30
C SER A 261 -13.64 -7.04 -6.76
N ARG A 262 -13.91 -5.96 -7.52
CA ARG A 262 -14.20 -6.02 -8.97
C ARG A 262 -12.97 -6.37 -9.81
N PHE A 263 -11.79 -6.07 -9.29
CA PHE A 263 -10.53 -6.26 -9.99
C PHE A 263 -9.72 -7.44 -9.44
N THR A 264 -10.17 -8.08 -8.36
CA THR A 264 -9.55 -9.31 -7.85
C THR A 264 -9.94 -10.52 -8.70
N VAL A 265 -8.92 -11.15 -9.31
CA VAL A 265 -9.02 -12.32 -10.20
C VAL A 265 -9.83 -13.49 -9.59
N ALA A 266 -9.86 -13.62 -8.26
CA ALA A 266 -10.57 -14.70 -7.57
C ALA A 266 -12.09 -14.74 -7.83
N LEU A 267 -12.72 -13.60 -8.12
CA LEU A 267 -14.14 -13.55 -8.52
C LEU A 267 -14.32 -13.82 -10.01
N ILE A 268 -13.39 -13.36 -10.86
CA ILE A 268 -13.43 -13.60 -12.31
C ILE A 268 -13.29 -15.11 -12.58
N ALA A 269 -12.36 -15.81 -11.92
CA ALA A 269 -12.19 -17.25 -12.09
C ALA A 269 -13.45 -18.07 -11.72
N ARG A 270 -14.25 -17.63 -10.74
CA ARG A 270 -15.52 -18.31 -10.38
C ARG A 270 -16.65 -18.10 -11.38
N PHE A 271 -16.63 -17.03 -12.19
CA PHE A 271 -17.64 -16.82 -13.22
C PHE A 271 -17.38 -17.62 -14.50
N TRP A 272 -16.14 -18.02 -14.77
CA TRP A 272 -15.80 -18.81 -15.96
C TRP A 272 -16.02 -20.32 -15.78
N TYR A 273 -15.95 -20.86 -14.55
CA TYR A 273 -16.22 -22.28 -14.29
C TYR A 273 -17.70 -22.63 -14.04
N GLY A 274 -18.62 -21.67 -14.18
CA GLY A 274 -20.07 -21.90 -14.04
C GLY A 274 -20.82 -22.07 -15.36
N TYR A 275 -20.11 -22.05 -16.51
CA TYR A 275 -20.68 -22.17 -17.85
C TYR A 275 -19.86 -23.11 -18.77
N LEU A 276 -19.39 -24.22 -18.19
CA LEU A 276 -19.00 -25.46 -18.89
C LEU A 276 -19.59 -26.63 -18.09
#